data_AF-A0AAW8L2C2-F1
#
_entry.id   AF-A0AAW8L2C2-F1
#
_cell.length_a   1.000
_cell.length_b   1.000
_cell.length_c   1.000
_cell.angle_alpha   90.00
_cell.angle_beta   90.00
_cell.angle_gamma   90.00
#
_symmetry.space_group_name_H-M   'P 1'
#
loop_
_entity.id
_entity.type
_entity.pdbx_description
1 polymer ?
#
loop_
_entity_poly.entity_id
_entity_poly.type
_entity_poly.pdbx_seq_one_letter_code
_entity_poly.pdbx_strand_id
1 'polypeptide(L)'
;AFQEKSDYTNDKYDIGDLNIYNPVYGQNVKLTQNVRDINRLKYLGLYLRDRIQLNDQLLLSLSGRQDWAQTQTTSLVTGSTSKQSDNAFTGSASVMYTLNDIVAPYVSYATSFTPNSGT
;
A
#
# COMPACT_ATOMS: atom_id res chain seq x y z
N ALA A 1 4.12 -4.21 12.56
CA ALA A 1 3.96 -5.59 12.06
C ALA A 1 4.95 -5.78 10.93
N PHE A 2 5.74 -6.85 10.94
CA PHE A 2 6.64 -7.22 9.85
C PHE A 2 5.88 -8.21 8.96
N GLN A 3 5.73 -7.89 7.69
CA GLN A 3 5.13 -8.78 6.71
C GLN A 3 6.08 -8.84 5.51
N GLU A 4 6.46 -10.05 5.14
CA GLU A 4 7.32 -10.34 3.99
C GLU A 4 6.57 -11.31 3.09
N LYS A 5 6.30 -10.93 1.83
CA LYS A 5 6.22 -11.83 0.66
C LYS A 5 5.79 -11.11 -0.62
N SER A 6 6.44 -11.45 -1.75
CA SER A 6 5.85 -12.30 -2.81
C SER A 6 6.73 -12.31 -4.07
N ASP A 7 7.11 -13.51 -4.53
CA ASP A 7 7.79 -13.74 -5.81
C ASP A 7 6.76 -13.74 -6.95
N TYR A 8 7.02 -13.04 -8.06
CA TYR A 8 6.13 -12.98 -9.21
C TYR A 8 6.91 -13.25 -10.50
N THR A 9 6.50 -14.25 -11.28
CA THR A 9 6.98 -14.43 -12.66
C THR A 9 6.01 -13.73 -13.59
N ASN A 10 6.48 -12.80 -14.42
CA ASN A 10 5.66 -12.11 -15.43
C ASN A 10 6.18 -12.48 -16.81
N ASP A 11 5.40 -13.22 -17.57
CA ASP A 11 5.67 -13.48 -18.97
C ASP A 11 4.80 -12.57 -19.83
N LYS A 12 5.42 -11.75 -20.68
CA LYS A 12 4.70 -10.86 -21.58
C LYS A 12 4.65 -11.47 -22.97
N TYR A 13 3.44 -11.84 -23.37
CA TYR A 13 3.15 -12.38 -24.69
C TYR A 13 2.55 -11.29 -25.59
N ASP A 14 3.00 -11.25 -26.83
CA ASP A 14 2.33 -10.52 -27.89
C ASP A 14 1.33 -11.47 -28.56
N ILE A 15 0.08 -11.02 -28.61
CA ILE A 15 -1.04 -11.74 -29.21
C ILE A 15 -1.64 -10.85 -30.29
N GLY A 16 -2.03 -11.44 -31.41
CA GLY A 16 -2.74 -10.69 -32.44
C GLY A 16 -4.11 -10.22 -31.93
N ASP A 17 -4.67 -9.24 -32.62
CA ASP A 17 -5.92 -8.60 -32.24
C ASP A 17 -7.06 -9.61 -32.04
N LEU A 18 -7.78 -9.48 -30.93
CA LEU A 18 -8.95 -10.29 -30.62
C LEU A 18 -10.23 -9.59 -31.07
N ASN A 19 -10.91 -10.16 -32.06
CA ASN A 19 -12.28 -9.78 -32.40
C ASN A 19 -13.27 -10.75 -31.74
N ILE A 20 -14.10 -10.26 -30.81
CA ILE A 20 -15.08 -11.08 -30.09
C ILE A 20 -16.24 -11.60 -30.96
N TYR A 21 -16.55 -10.92 -32.08
CA TYR A 21 -17.63 -11.29 -32.98
C TYR A 21 -17.16 -12.19 -34.14
N ASN A 22 -15.84 -12.28 -34.35
CA ASN A 22 -15.23 -13.20 -35.30
C ASN A 22 -13.84 -13.65 -34.78
N PRO A 23 -13.81 -14.59 -33.82
CA PRO A 23 -12.56 -15.02 -33.20
C PRO A 23 -11.70 -15.82 -34.17
N VAL A 24 -10.48 -15.35 -34.42
CA VAL A 24 -9.46 -16.11 -35.17
C VAL A 24 -8.67 -16.96 -34.17
N TYR A 25 -8.82 -18.28 -34.26
CA TYR A 25 -8.11 -19.26 -33.42
C TYR A 25 -6.78 -19.67 -34.06
N GLY A 26 -5.80 -20.06 -33.24
CA GLY A 26 -4.48 -20.51 -33.71
C GLY A 26 -3.50 -19.39 -34.07
N GLN A 27 -3.73 -18.17 -33.58
CA GLN A 27 -2.82 -17.05 -33.79
C GLN A 27 -1.44 -17.34 -33.18
N ASN A 28 -0.38 -16.85 -33.83
CA ASN A 28 0.99 -17.04 -33.34
C ASN A 28 1.18 -16.19 -32.07
N VAL A 29 1.35 -16.86 -30.93
CA VAL A 29 1.68 -16.21 -29.66
C VAL A 29 3.21 -16.15 -29.56
N LYS A 30 3.77 -14.95 -29.57
CA LYS A 30 5.21 -14.76 -29.38
C LYS A 30 5.49 -14.27 -27.97
N LEU A 31 6.40 -14.95 -27.29
CA LEU A 31 6.96 -14.42 -26.06
C LEU A 31 7.86 -13.23 -26.42
N THR A 32 7.40 -12.03 -26.10
CA THR A 32 8.11 -10.78 -26.44
C THR A 32 9.06 -10.37 -25.32
N GLN A 33 8.75 -10.73 -24.07
CA GLN A 33 9.64 -10.50 -22.95
C GLN A 33 9.46 -11.57 -21.89
N ASN A 34 10.54 -12.27 -21.55
CA ASN A 34 10.60 -13.07 -20.32
C ASN A 34 11.07 -12.14 -19.20
N VAL A 35 10.19 -11.82 -18.26
CA VAL A 35 10.54 -10.99 -17.09
C VAL A 35 10.45 -11.88 -15.86
N ARG A 36 11.62 -12.34 -15.41
CA ARG A 36 11.73 -13.20 -14.25
C ARG A 36 12.29 -12.40 -13.08
N ASP A 37 11.40 -11.83 -12.27
CA ASP A 37 11.79 -10.92 -11.19
C ASP A 37 11.47 -11.52 -9.82
N ILE A 38 12.38 -11.32 -8.87
CA ILE A 38 12.17 -11.60 -7.44
C ILE A 38 11.86 -10.27 -6.77
N ASN A 39 10.63 -10.09 -6.29
CA ASN A 39 10.20 -8.89 -5.58
C ASN A 39 10.17 -9.17 -4.06
N ARG A 40 11.02 -8.46 -3.33
CA ARG A 40 11.07 -8.51 -1.86
C ARG A 40 10.55 -7.21 -1.29
N LEU A 41 9.45 -7.29 -0.57
CA LEU A 41 8.79 -6.16 0.04
C LEU A 41 8.95 -6.23 1.55
N LYS A 42 9.50 -5.18 2.15
CA LYS A 42 9.70 -5.04 3.58
C LYS A 42 8.95 -3.83 4.09
N TYR A 43 8.09 -4.03 5.08
CA TYR A 43 7.38 -2.96 5.75
C TYR A 43 7.74 -2.91 7.23
N LEU A 44 8.03 -1.70 7.69
CA LEU A 44 8.19 -1.37 9.10
C LEU A 44 7.27 -0.19 9.41
N GLY A 45 6.52 -0.28 10.49
CA GLY A 45 5.62 0.79 10.92
C GLY A 45 5.68 0.98 12.42
N LEU A 46 5.87 2.23 12.86
CA LEU A 46 5.81 2.65 14.25
C LEU A 46 4.54 3.47 14.45
N TYR A 47 3.76 3.15 15.48
CA TYR A 47 2.53 3.85 15.81
C TYR A 47 2.55 4.35 17.24
N LEU A 48 1.97 5.53 17.45
CA LEU A 48 1.72 6.10 18.75
C LEU A 48 0.28 6.62 18.77
N ARG A 49 -0.44 6.35 19.86
CA ARG A 49 -1.78 6.87 20.08
C ARG A 49 -1.86 7.35 21.52
N ASP A 50 -2.33 8.58 21.67
CA ASP A 50 -2.59 9.19 22.96
C ASP A 50 -4.06 9.61 23.03
N ARG A 51 -4.66 9.40 24.20
CA ARG A 51 -6.04 9.77 24.52
C ARG A 51 -6.01 10.55 25.81
N ILE A 52 -6.22 11.86 25.68
CA ILE A 52 -6.15 12.81 26.78
C ILE A 52 -7.58 13.20 27.14
N GLN A 53 -7.98 12.88 28.37
CA GLN A 53 -9.19 13.43 28.96
C GLN A 53 -8.81 14.70 29.71
N LEU A 54 -9.17 15.85 29.14
CA LEU A 54 -8.85 17.16 29.72
C LEU A 54 -9.79 17.46 30.89
N ASN A 55 -11.04 17.03 30.77
CA ASN A 55 -12.11 17.25 31.74
C ASN A 55 -13.13 16.11 31.61
N ASP A 56 -14.14 16.08 32.48
CA ASP A 56 -15.25 15.12 32.40
C ASP A 56 -16.01 15.21 31.06
N GLN A 57 -15.95 16.37 30.41
CA GLN A 57 -16.66 16.65 29.17
C GLN A 57 -15.78 16.68 27.92
N LEU A 58 -14.45 16.81 28.03
CA LEU A 58 -13.59 17.05 26.86
C LEU A 58 -12.55 15.95 26.71
N LEU A 59 -12.61 15.27 25.56
CA LEU A 59 -11.68 14.22 25.17
C LEU A 59 -10.96 14.59 23.89
N LEU A 60 -9.63 14.63 23.96
CA LEU A 60 -8.74 14.76 22.83
C LEU A 60 -8.10 13.41 22.53
N SER A 61 -8.08 12.98 21.28
CA SER A 61 -7.31 11.81 20.84
C SER A 61 -6.40 12.19 19.69
N LEU A 62 -5.14 11.81 19.82
CA LEU A 62 -4.09 12.03 18.84
C LEU A 62 -3.49 10.68 18.48
N SER A 63 -3.28 10.43 17.20
CA SER A 63 -2.51 9.27 16.76
C SER A 63 -1.62 9.62 15.60
N GLY A 64 -0.46 9.00 15.57
CA GLY A 64 0.54 9.17 14.53
C GLY A 64 1.12 7.82 14.19
N ARG A 65 1.43 7.62 12.92
CA ARG A 65 2.07 6.42 12.41
C ARG A 65 3.09 6.82 11.38
N GLN A 66 4.31 6.32 11.58
CA GLN A 66 5.37 6.42 10.59
C GLN A 66 5.53 5.06 9.93
N ASP A 67 5.40 5.02 8.61
CA ASP A 67 5.60 3.83 7.80
C ASP A 67 6.86 3.97 6.95
N TRP A 68 7.58 2.87 6.82
CA TRP A 68 8.70 2.65 5.93
C TRP A 68 8.42 1.40 5.11
N ALA A 69 8.52 1.54 3.81
CA ALA A 69 8.32 0.49 2.82
C ALA A 69 9.57 0.40 1.96
N GLN A 70 10.09 -0.80 1.76
CA GLN A 70 11.20 -1.03 0.86
C GLN A 70 10.86 -2.17 -0.08
N THR A 71 10.85 -1.88 -1.37
CA THR A 71 10.69 -2.84 -2.45
C THR A 71 12.04 -3.09 -3.08
N GLN A 72 12.48 -4.34 -3.13
CA GLN A 72 13.68 -4.75 -3.85
C GLN A 72 13.28 -5.72 -4.96
N THR A 73 13.59 -5.35 -6.20
CA THR A 73 13.30 -6.15 -7.40
C THR A 73 14.61 -6.66 -7.96
N THR A 74 14.83 -7.97 -7.97
CA THR A 74 15.99 -8.60 -8.61
C THR A 74 15.54 -9.30 -9.88
N SER A 75 16.03 -8.85 -11.04
CA SER A 75 15.77 -9.52 -12.31
C SER A 75 16.72 -10.70 -12.50
N LEU A 76 16.18 -11.89 -12.62
CA LEU A 76 16.91 -13.14 -12.86
C LEU A 76 17.37 -13.27 -14.32
N VAL A 77 16.83 -12.46 -15.23
CA VAL A 77 17.20 -12.46 -16.65
C VAL A 77 18.43 -11.58 -16.90
N THR A 78 18.49 -10.42 -16.26
CA THR A 78 19.60 -9.45 -16.43
C THR A 78 20.59 -9.45 -15.25
N GLY A 79 20.25 -10.11 -14.13
CA GLY A 79 21.02 -10.06 -12.89
C GLY A 79 20.94 -8.73 -12.14
N SER A 80 20.20 -7.75 -12.67
CA SER A 80 20.11 -6.41 -12.08
C SER A 80 19.23 -6.40 -10.83
N THR A 81 19.54 -5.52 -9.88
CA THR A 81 18.74 -5.31 -8.67
C THR A 81 18.34 -3.85 -8.57
N SER A 82 17.03 -3.58 -8.57
CA SER A 82 16.44 -2.28 -8.27
C SER A 82 15.95 -2.24 -6.83
N LYS A 83 16.04 -1.07 -6.19
CA LYS A 83 15.53 -0.82 -4.84
C LYS A 83 14.73 0.47 -4.84
N GLN A 84 13.51 0.41 -4.34
CA GLN A 84 12.64 1.54 -4.10
C GLN A 84 12.35 1.61 -2.60
N SER A 85 12.57 2.78 -2.01
CA SER A 85 12.31 3.04 -0.60
C SER A 85 11.31 4.18 -0.50
N ASP A 86 10.18 3.90 0.14
CA ASP A 86 9.11 4.85 0.37
C ASP A 86 8.88 5.00 1.87
N ASN A 87 8.71 6.23 2.34
CA ASN A 87 8.37 6.51 3.73
C ASN A 87 7.28 7.56 3.80
N ALA A 88 6.33 7.36 4.72
CA ALA A 88 5.20 8.26 4.89
C ALA A 88 4.82 8.39 6.36
N PHE A 89 4.50 9.61 6.76
CA PHE A 89 3.86 9.89 8.05
C PHE A 89 2.35 10.03 7.83
N THR A 90 1.56 9.27 8.59
CA THR A 90 0.11 9.39 8.65
C THR A 90 -0.31 9.71 10.08
N GLY A 91 -1.42 10.40 10.25
CA GLY A 91 -1.88 10.78 11.58
C GLY A 91 -3.37 11.06 11.63
N SER A 92 -3.90 11.06 12.85
CA SER A 92 -5.28 11.40 13.13
C SER A 92 -5.38 12.26 14.39
N ALA A 93 -6.24 13.26 14.37
CA ALA A 93 -6.64 14.02 15.54
C ALA A 93 -8.16 14.03 15.63
N SER A 94 -8.69 13.86 16.84
CA SER A 94 -10.12 13.97 17.10
C SER A 94 -10.40 14.62 18.44
N VAL A 95 -11.46 15.42 18.48
CA VAL A 95 -11.98 16.03 19.69
C VAL A 95 -13.42 15.59 19.87
N MET A 96 -13.77 15.17 21.08
CA MET A 96 -15.13 14.81 21.47
C MET A 96 -15.52 15.62 22.70
N TYR A 97 -16.74 16.14 22.69
CA TYR A 97 -17.31 16.88 23.80
C TYR A 97 -18.58 16.21 24.29
N THR A 98 -18.63 15.81 25.57
CA THR A 98 -19.79 15.19 26.21
C THR A 98 -20.71 16.29 26.74
N LEU A 99 -21.89 16.45 26.14
CA LEU A 99 -22.90 17.42 26.58
C LEU A 99 -23.63 16.92 27.83
N ASN A 100 -23.91 15.61 27.86
CA ASN A 100 -24.65 14.91 28.90
C ASN A 100 -24.45 13.39 28.71
N ASP A 101 -25.02 12.57 29.60
CA ASP A 101 -24.80 11.11 29.65
C ASP A 101 -25.20 10.33 28.39
N ILE A 102 -25.88 10.98 27.45
CA ILE A 102 -26.50 10.35 26.27
C ILE A 102 -25.97 10.95 24.95
N VAL A 103 -25.37 12.15 24.96
CA VAL A 103 -24.95 12.85 23.74
C VAL A 103 -23.52 13.38 23.87
N ALA A 104 -22.68 12.99 22.92
CA ALA A 104 -21.30 13.49 22.80
C ALA A 104 -20.94 13.73 21.31
N PRO A 105 -21.09 14.97 20.79
CA PRO A 105 -20.57 15.30 19.46
C PRO A 105 -19.05 15.15 19.38
N TYR A 106 -18.55 14.83 18.18
CA TYR A 106 -17.13 14.75 17.90
C TYR A 106 -16.79 15.30 16.52
N VAL A 107 -15.54 15.74 16.38
CA VAL A 107 -14.92 16.11 15.10
C VAL A 107 -13.60 15.38 14.98
N SER A 108 -13.30 14.85 13.79
CA SER A 108 -12.04 14.17 13.53
C SER A 108 -11.45 14.55 12.18
N TYR A 109 -10.13 14.49 12.11
CA TYR A 109 -9.34 14.67 10.91
C TYR A 109 -8.26 13.59 10.87
N ALA A 110 -8.09 12.95 9.71
CA ALA A 110 -7.08 11.91 9.54
C ALA A 110 -6.50 11.96 8.12
N THR A 111 -5.22 11.62 8.01
CA THR A 111 -4.51 11.45 6.75
C THR A 111 -4.25 9.98 6.47
N SER A 112 -4.24 9.61 5.19
CA SER A 112 -3.97 8.24 4.73
C SER A 112 -2.89 8.24 3.65
N PHE A 113 -2.17 7.13 3.54
CA PHE A 113 -1.13 6.91 2.53
C PHE A 113 -1.27 5.51 1.93
N THR A 114 -1.05 5.40 0.62
CA THR A 114 -0.99 4.12 -0.08
C THR A 114 0.26 4.12 -0.96
N PRO A 115 1.28 3.27 -0.67
CA PRO A 115 2.47 3.20 -1.49
C PRO A 115 2.13 2.65 -2.88
N ASN A 116 2.63 3.32 -3.92
CA ASN A 116 2.45 2.87 -5.30
C ASN A 116 3.63 1.98 -5.69
N SER A 117 3.38 0.69 -5.91
CA SER A 117 4.35 -0.22 -6.53
C SER A 117 4.28 -0.05 -8.05
N GLY A 118 4.74 1.09 -8.55
CA GLY A 118 4.88 1.33 -9.98
C GLY A 118 6.20 0.74 -10.48
N THR A 119 6.15 -0.32 -11.27
CA THR A 119 7.28 -0.85 -12.06
C THR A 119 7.39 -0.16 -13.41
#